data_AF-A0A938CV92-F1
#
_entry.id   AF-A0A938CV92-F1
#
_cell.length_a   1.000
_cell.length_b   1.000
_cell.length_c   1.000
_cell.angle_alpha   90.00
_cell.angle_beta   90.00
_cell.angle_gamma   90.00
#
_symmetry.space_group_name_H-M   'P 1'
#
loop_
_entity.id
_entity.type
_entity.pdbx_description
1 polymer ?
#
loop_
_entity_poly.entity_id
_entity_poly.type
_entity_poly.pdbx_seq_one_letter_code
_entity_poly.pdbx_strand_id
1 'polypeptide(L)'
;MGTSPRLAEILSRNPLLLDAVLDPGFLAAPGDAAAQRANLEERLAEARDMQDVMDLSRRWAGDVQFRIGVQILRGAINIDTAGAAMADMADTIVGALLPRLEAEFAVRHGRIAGNGLAVLALGKYGGRELTAGSDLDLVFLYDVPEGDDPRSDGPQPLSPSHYWQRLGQRLVNALTAQTGDGRLFAVDMRLRPSGNAGPLAVSLDAFARYQADTAWTWEHLALTRTRIVAASPAFAARIEAAVRTALTRERSGDALLAAVAEMRTRMAAANRAATPWQIKHARGGLVDCEFLAQYLELRHPHDHPEILNPATAEAFRALGRAGLLDAATADELAGATLFWRHLQGLLRLAAEEGRDPAGYPAPLRHMLARAGKAVDFADLEAKVAATAARVTAHWRTIIEAPAAALRAATPAAEENGT
;
A
#
# COMPACT_ATOMS: atom_id res chain seq x y z
N MET A 1 9.43 -7.61 -25.94
CA MET A 1 10.76 -7.11 -25.55
C MET A 1 10.87 -5.60 -25.75
N GLY A 2 10.61 -5.06 -26.95
CA GLY A 2 10.62 -3.60 -27.19
C GLY A 2 9.53 -2.77 -26.49
N THR A 3 8.76 -3.35 -25.56
CA THR A 3 7.56 -2.73 -24.94
C THR A 3 7.63 -2.61 -23.42
N SER A 4 8.65 -3.19 -22.76
CA SER A 4 8.89 -3.00 -21.33
C SER A 4 10.40 -3.16 -21.04
N PRO A 5 11.13 -2.04 -20.84
CA PRO A 5 12.55 -2.07 -20.49
C PRO A 5 12.84 -2.87 -19.21
N ARG A 6 11.95 -2.79 -18.20
CA ARG A 6 12.08 -3.53 -16.94
C ARG A 6 12.04 -5.05 -17.14
N LEU A 7 11.13 -5.56 -17.96
CA LEU A 7 11.09 -7.00 -18.24
C LEU A 7 12.27 -7.47 -19.10
N ALA A 8 12.79 -6.59 -19.97
CA ALA A 8 14.03 -6.87 -20.69
C ALA A 8 15.24 -6.95 -19.75
N GLU A 9 15.32 -6.08 -18.74
CA GLU A 9 16.35 -6.15 -17.69
C GLU A 9 16.24 -7.44 -16.86
N ILE A 10 15.04 -7.82 -16.43
CA ILE A 10 14.80 -9.08 -15.69
C ILE A 10 15.23 -10.29 -16.53
N LEU A 11 14.84 -10.36 -17.81
CA LEU A 11 15.22 -11.44 -18.72
C LEU A 11 16.73 -11.47 -19.02
N SER A 12 17.37 -10.31 -19.10
CA SER A 12 18.83 -10.23 -19.30
C SER A 12 19.61 -10.82 -18.11
N ARG A 13 19.02 -10.76 -16.91
CA ARG A 13 19.61 -11.30 -15.68
C ARG A 13 19.28 -12.77 -15.43
N ASN A 14 18.17 -13.27 -15.98
CA ASN A 14 17.76 -14.66 -15.83
C ASN A 14 17.22 -15.24 -17.16
N PRO A 15 18.10 -15.68 -18.09
CA PRO A 15 17.71 -16.18 -19.40
C PRO A 15 16.85 -17.45 -19.36
N LEU A 16 16.92 -18.25 -18.29
CA LEU A 16 16.14 -19.47 -18.10
C LEU A 16 14.63 -19.18 -17.98
N LEU A 17 14.26 -17.93 -17.66
CA LEU A 17 12.88 -17.48 -17.67
C LEU A 17 12.26 -17.44 -19.09
N LEU A 18 13.07 -17.49 -20.16
CA LEU A 18 12.56 -17.57 -21.54
C LEU A 18 11.86 -18.90 -21.82
N ASP A 19 12.40 -20.01 -21.30
CA ASP A 19 11.79 -21.34 -21.46
C ASP A 19 10.47 -21.43 -20.69
N ALA A 20 10.41 -20.80 -19.51
CA ALA A 20 9.20 -20.72 -18.71
C ALA A 20 8.06 -19.96 -19.41
N VAL A 21 8.36 -18.96 -20.25
CA VAL A 21 7.33 -18.23 -21.02
C VAL A 21 6.66 -19.10 -22.09
N LEU A 22 7.30 -20.19 -22.50
CA LEU A 22 6.77 -21.14 -23.49
C LEU A 22 5.87 -22.21 -22.86
N ASP A 23 5.87 -22.35 -21.52
CA ASP A 23 4.99 -23.27 -20.81
C ASP A 23 3.54 -22.73 -20.75
N PRO A 24 2.53 -23.48 -21.23
CA PRO A 24 1.13 -23.12 -21.08
C PRO A 24 0.70 -22.81 -19.63
N GLY A 25 1.31 -23.49 -18.64
CA GLY A 25 1.07 -23.28 -17.21
C GLY A 25 1.61 -21.96 -16.68
N PHE A 26 2.51 -21.29 -17.40
CA PHE A 26 3.07 -20.00 -16.98
C PHE A 26 2.05 -18.85 -17.02
N LEU A 27 1.04 -18.95 -17.91
CA LEU A 27 -0.07 -18.00 -17.97
C LEU A 27 -1.18 -18.29 -16.94
N ALA A 28 -1.11 -19.43 -16.24
CA ALA A 28 -2.05 -19.73 -15.16
C ALA A 28 -1.84 -18.78 -13.98
N ALA A 29 -2.92 -18.53 -13.22
CA ALA A 29 -2.84 -17.71 -12.02
C ALA A 29 -1.74 -18.25 -11.09
N PRO A 30 -0.92 -17.37 -10.47
CA PRO A 30 -0.09 -17.81 -9.35
C PRO A 30 -1.06 -18.40 -8.33
N GLY A 31 -0.79 -19.63 -7.87
CA GLY A 31 -1.69 -20.36 -6.98
C GLY A 31 -2.06 -19.56 -5.72
N ASP A 32 -2.98 -20.09 -4.92
CA ASP A 32 -3.39 -19.43 -3.68
C ASP A 32 -2.20 -19.21 -2.70
N ALA A 33 -2.45 -18.44 -1.64
CA ALA A 33 -1.43 -18.12 -0.65
C ALA A 33 -0.78 -19.36 -0.01
N ALA A 34 -1.51 -20.48 0.11
CA ALA A 34 -0.95 -21.72 0.65
C ALA A 34 0.02 -22.36 -0.34
N ALA A 35 -0.32 -22.40 -1.62
CA ALA A 35 0.54 -22.90 -2.69
C ALA A 35 1.81 -22.05 -2.85
N GLN A 36 1.69 -20.72 -2.81
CA GLN A 36 2.85 -19.82 -2.89
C GLN A 36 3.81 -20.03 -1.72
N ARG A 37 3.28 -20.11 -0.50
CA ARG A 37 4.07 -20.41 0.69
C ARG A 37 4.75 -21.77 0.61
N ALA A 38 4.03 -22.82 0.21
CA ALA A 38 4.62 -24.15 0.06
C ALA A 38 5.78 -24.15 -0.95
N ASN A 39 5.60 -23.46 -2.09
CA ASN A 39 6.64 -23.35 -3.10
C ASN A 39 7.87 -22.54 -2.61
N LEU A 40 7.67 -21.47 -1.86
CA LEU A 40 8.79 -20.74 -1.24
C LEU A 40 9.51 -21.60 -0.21
N GLU A 41 8.77 -22.27 0.68
CA GLU A 41 9.32 -23.13 1.73
C GLU A 41 10.14 -24.29 1.16
N GLU A 42 9.70 -24.91 0.06
CA GLU A 42 10.46 -25.93 -0.68
C GLU A 42 11.83 -25.40 -1.13
N ARG A 43 11.88 -24.20 -1.70
CA ARG A 43 13.16 -23.58 -2.10
C ARG A 43 14.02 -23.21 -0.90
N LEU A 44 13.41 -22.70 0.17
CA LEU A 44 14.12 -22.31 1.39
C LEU A 44 14.68 -23.52 2.16
N ALA A 45 14.22 -24.75 1.88
CA ALA A 45 14.76 -25.96 2.49
C ALA A 45 16.23 -26.21 2.11
N GLU A 46 16.71 -25.64 1.00
CA GLU A 46 18.11 -25.73 0.57
C GLU A 46 19.03 -24.72 1.28
N ALA A 47 18.47 -23.77 2.04
CA ALA A 47 19.24 -22.71 2.67
C ALA A 47 20.08 -23.22 3.84
N ARG A 48 21.37 -22.86 3.86
CA ARG A 48 22.30 -23.24 4.94
C ARG A 48 22.41 -22.17 6.03
N ASP A 49 22.15 -20.91 5.66
CA ASP A 49 22.23 -19.77 6.54
C ASP A 49 21.22 -18.67 6.12
N MET A 50 21.20 -17.56 6.86
CA MET A 50 20.30 -16.44 6.57
C MET A 50 20.61 -15.74 5.24
N GLN A 51 21.85 -15.80 4.76
CA GLN A 51 22.21 -15.23 3.47
C GLN A 51 21.59 -16.05 2.35
N ASP A 52 21.67 -17.38 2.40
CA ASP A 52 20.99 -18.27 1.46
C ASP A 52 19.47 -18.03 1.49
N VAL A 53 18.85 -17.89 2.68
CA VAL A 53 17.41 -17.58 2.82
C VAL A 53 17.06 -16.28 2.09
N MET A 54 17.87 -15.24 2.28
CA MET A 54 17.68 -13.93 1.66
C MET A 54 17.82 -13.99 0.13
N ASP A 55 18.80 -14.72 -0.39
CA ASP A 55 19.07 -14.83 -1.83
C ASP A 55 18.01 -15.72 -2.53
N LEU A 56 17.62 -16.84 -1.92
CA LEU A 56 16.54 -17.70 -2.43
C LEU A 56 15.18 -16.99 -2.45
N SER A 57 14.88 -16.20 -1.41
CA SER A 57 13.67 -15.36 -1.37
C SER A 57 13.65 -14.34 -2.52
N ARG A 58 14.81 -13.76 -2.87
CA ARG A 58 14.95 -12.82 -3.99
C ARG A 58 14.70 -13.49 -5.34
N ARG A 59 15.30 -14.66 -5.56
CA ARG A 59 15.10 -15.42 -6.80
C ARG A 59 13.63 -15.82 -6.97
N TRP A 60 13.02 -16.33 -5.90
CA TRP A 60 11.59 -16.67 -5.91
C TRP A 60 10.71 -15.46 -6.21
N ALA A 61 10.94 -14.32 -5.55
CA ALA A 61 10.19 -13.09 -5.82
C ALA A 61 10.39 -12.60 -7.26
N GLY A 62 11.62 -12.68 -7.77
CA GLY A 62 11.96 -12.33 -9.15
C GLY A 62 11.17 -13.16 -10.17
N ASP A 63 11.07 -14.48 -9.95
CA ASP A 63 10.29 -15.39 -10.79
C ASP A 63 8.79 -15.02 -10.79
N VAL A 64 8.23 -14.72 -9.61
CA VAL A 64 6.82 -14.33 -9.46
C VAL A 64 6.56 -12.97 -10.11
N GLN A 65 7.40 -11.97 -9.86
CA GLN A 65 7.29 -10.64 -10.49
C GLN A 65 7.38 -10.73 -12.01
N PHE A 66 8.30 -11.55 -12.53
CA PHE A 66 8.44 -11.77 -13.95
C PHE A 66 7.16 -12.38 -14.55
N ARG A 67 6.62 -13.42 -13.92
CA ARG A 67 5.37 -14.05 -14.33
C ARG A 67 4.21 -13.06 -14.38
N ILE A 68 4.01 -12.30 -13.30
CA ILE A 68 2.97 -11.26 -13.23
C ILE A 68 3.15 -10.24 -14.35
N GLY A 69 4.38 -9.78 -14.60
CA GLY A 69 4.70 -8.85 -15.68
C GLY A 69 4.33 -9.36 -17.07
N VAL A 70 4.66 -10.62 -17.38
CA VAL A 70 4.28 -11.26 -18.65
C VAL A 70 2.76 -11.41 -18.78
N GLN A 71 2.06 -11.81 -17.71
CA GLN A 71 0.61 -11.95 -17.70
C GLN A 71 -0.09 -10.61 -17.98
N ILE A 72 0.41 -9.50 -17.40
CA ILE A 72 -0.06 -8.14 -17.73
C ILE A 72 0.15 -7.83 -19.21
N LEU A 73 1.37 -8.05 -19.75
CA LEU A 73 1.68 -7.72 -21.14
C LEU A 73 0.84 -8.54 -22.14
N ARG A 74 0.58 -9.81 -21.82
CA ARG A 74 -0.29 -10.69 -22.62
C ARG A 74 -1.78 -10.35 -22.46
N GLY A 75 -2.15 -9.58 -21.43
CA GLY A 75 -3.54 -9.28 -21.10
C GLY A 75 -4.29 -10.43 -20.45
N ALA A 76 -3.56 -11.40 -19.86
CA ALA A 76 -4.15 -12.52 -19.12
C ALA A 76 -4.72 -12.07 -17.77
N ILE A 77 -4.11 -11.07 -17.15
CA ILE A 77 -4.61 -10.42 -15.92
C ILE A 77 -4.58 -8.90 -16.09
N ASN A 78 -5.44 -8.19 -15.34
CA ASN A 78 -5.41 -6.74 -15.23
C ASN A 78 -4.47 -6.28 -14.09
N ILE A 79 -4.30 -4.97 -13.93
CA ILE A 79 -3.42 -4.41 -12.91
C ILE A 79 -3.92 -4.66 -11.49
N ASP A 80 -5.23 -4.77 -11.27
CA ASP A 80 -5.76 -5.00 -9.92
C ASP A 80 -5.52 -6.43 -9.45
N THR A 81 -5.76 -7.42 -10.31
CA THR A 81 -5.35 -8.81 -10.08
C THR A 81 -3.85 -8.91 -9.88
N ALA A 82 -3.06 -8.22 -10.71
CA ALA A 82 -1.61 -8.21 -10.57
C ALA A 82 -1.15 -7.58 -9.24
N GLY A 83 -1.77 -6.49 -8.81
CA GLY A 83 -1.43 -5.82 -7.55
C GLY A 83 -1.76 -6.65 -6.33
N ALA A 84 -2.88 -7.39 -6.36
CA ALA A 84 -3.21 -8.38 -5.35
C ALA A 84 -2.16 -9.51 -5.32
N ALA A 85 -1.77 -10.06 -6.48
CA ALA A 85 -0.76 -11.10 -6.56
C ALA A 85 0.63 -10.63 -6.10
N MET A 86 1.02 -9.38 -6.39
CA MET A 86 2.25 -8.77 -5.87
C MET A 86 2.19 -8.60 -4.35
N ALA A 87 1.02 -8.26 -3.80
CA ALA A 87 0.83 -8.18 -2.36
C ALA A 87 0.90 -9.56 -1.70
N ASP A 88 0.29 -10.60 -2.29
CA ASP A 88 0.40 -11.99 -1.81
C ASP A 88 1.84 -12.50 -1.80
N MET A 89 2.61 -12.16 -2.84
CA MET A 89 4.04 -12.47 -2.92
C MET A 89 4.81 -11.78 -1.79
N ALA A 90 4.54 -10.50 -1.53
CA ALA A 90 5.17 -9.76 -0.44
C ALA A 90 4.76 -10.31 0.93
N ASP A 91 3.49 -10.65 1.13
CA ASP A 91 2.97 -11.26 2.36
C ASP A 91 3.68 -12.61 2.62
N THR A 92 3.82 -13.43 1.58
CA THR A 92 4.50 -14.75 1.64
C THR A 92 5.95 -14.61 2.05
N ILE A 93 6.67 -13.64 1.47
CA ILE A 93 8.08 -13.36 1.82
C ILE A 93 8.20 -12.88 3.27
N VAL A 94 7.38 -11.90 3.68
CA VAL A 94 7.41 -11.38 5.06
C VAL A 94 7.11 -12.49 6.05
N GLY A 95 6.10 -13.32 5.78
CA GLY A 95 5.72 -14.46 6.61
C GLY A 95 6.79 -15.55 6.69
N ALA A 96 7.61 -15.74 5.64
CA ALA A 96 8.71 -16.69 5.64
C ALA A 96 9.98 -16.15 6.33
N LEU A 97 10.29 -14.86 6.16
CA LEU A 97 11.50 -14.23 6.70
C LEU A 97 11.40 -13.97 8.19
N LEU A 98 10.28 -13.41 8.67
CA LEU A 98 10.12 -13.00 10.07
C LEU A 98 10.45 -14.12 11.08
N PRO A 99 9.86 -15.33 11.02
CA PRO A 99 10.14 -16.39 11.99
C PRO A 99 11.60 -16.89 11.92
N ARG A 100 12.23 -16.86 10.74
CA ARG A 100 13.64 -17.25 10.55
C ARG A 100 14.58 -16.22 11.17
N LEU A 101 14.31 -14.93 10.94
CA LEU A 101 15.07 -13.83 11.53
C LEU A 101 14.94 -13.83 13.05
N GLU A 102 13.74 -14.12 13.56
CA GLU A 102 13.50 -14.24 15.00
C GLU A 102 14.26 -15.43 15.60
N ALA A 103 14.23 -16.59 14.94
CA ALA A 103 14.98 -17.77 15.39
C ALA A 103 16.50 -17.51 15.45
N GLU A 104 17.06 -16.89 14.42
CA GLU A 104 18.48 -16.51 14.39
C GLU A 104 18.81 -15.46 15.48
N PHE A 105 17.94 -14.46 15.67
CA PHE A 105 18.11 -13.44 16.69
C PHE A 105 18.05 -14.01 18.12
N ALA A 106 17.19 -15.00 18.32
CA ALA A 106 16.98 -15.67 19.60
C ALA A 106 18.19 -16.50 20.05
N VAL A 107 19.08 -16.94 19.14
CA VAL A 107 20.33 -17.63 19.53
C VAL A 107 21.18 -16.78 20.48
N ARG A 108 21.23 -15.46 20.25
CA ARG A 108 22.04 -14.53 21.05
C ARG A 108 21.25 -13.85 22.16
N HIS A 109 19.99 -13.50 21.89
CA HIS A 109 19.19 -12.66 22.77
C HIS A 109 18.09 -13.43 23.52
N GLY A 110 17.85 -14.69 23.17
CA GLY A 110 16.72 -15.47 23.66
C GLY A 110 15.40 -14.96 23.07
N ARG A 111 14.28 -15.33 23.68
CA ARG A 111 12.94 -14.91 23.28
C ARG A 111 12.32 -13.99 24.32
N ILE A 112 11.34 -13.23 23.88
CA ILE A 112 10.44 -12.46 24.75
C ILE A 112 9.09 -13.16 24.72
N ALA A 113 8.49 -13.36 25.90
CA ALA A 113 7.15 -13.95 26.02
C ALA A 113 6.07 -13.08 25.33
N GLY A 114 4.86 -13.61 25.19
CA GLY A 114 3.74 -12.88 24.57
C GLY A 114 3.63 -13.13 23.07
N ASN A 115 3.06 -12.17 22.34
CA ASN A 115 2.62 -12.38 20.96
C ASN A 115 3.63 -12.00 19.85
N GLY A 116 4.81 -11.52 20.23
CA GLY A 116 5.87 -11.21 19.28
C GLY A 116 5.70 -9.89 18.52
N LEU A 117 6.30 -9.85 17.32
CA LEU A 117 6.24 -8.71 16.39
C LEU A 117 5.10 -8.89 15.39
N ALA A 118 4.33 -7.84 15.17
CA ALA A 118 3.36 -7.72 14.09
C ALA A 118 3.87 -6.76 13.01
N VAL A 119 3.57 -7.10 11.75
CA VAL A 119 3.86 -6.30 10.56
C VAL A 119 2.54 -5.86 9.94
N LEU A 120 2.33 -4.54 9.90
CA LEU A 120 1.19 -3.91 9.26
C LEU A 120 1.64 -3.32 7.93
N ALA A 121 0.84 -3.54 6.89
CA ALA A 121 0.94 -2.87 5.61
C ALA A 121 -0.01 -1.67 5.57
N LEU A 122 0.48 -0.54 5.06
CA LEU A 122 -0.31 0.66 4.77
C LEU A 122 -0.22 0.98 3.27
N GLY A 123 -0.83 2.10 2.87
CA GLY A 123 -0.71 2.59 1.51
C GLY A 123 -1.14 1.54 0.47
N LYS A 124 -0.41 1.48 -0.64
CA LYS A 124 -0.73 0.54 -1.74
C LYS A 124 -0.56 -0.91 -1.33
N TYR A 125 0.34 -1.20 -0.39
CA TYR A 125 0.52 -2.56 0.08
C TYR A 125 -0.66 -3.03 0.93
N GLY A 126 -1.15 -2.16 1.82
CA GLY A 126 -2.30 -2.41 2.67
C GLY A 126 -3.58 -2.63 1.86
N GLY A 127 -3.84 -1.78 0.87
CA GLY A 127 -4.96 -1.93 -0.06
C GLY A 127 -4.82 -3.05 -1.11
N ARG A 128 -3.71 -3.79 -1.13
CA ARG A 128 -3.41 -4.81 -2.16
C ARG A 128 -3.42 -4.24 -3.59
N GLU A 129 -2.82 -3.06 -3.73
CA GLU A 129 -2.81 -2.22 -4.94
C GLU A 129 -1.38 -1.97 -5.46
N LEU A 130 -0.48 -2.89 -5.18
CA LEU A 130 0.91 -2.77 -5.59
C LEU A 130 1.02 -2.73 -7.12
N THR A 131 1.94 -1.92 -7.61
CA THR A 131 2.37 -1.91 -9.02
C THR A 131 3.89 -2.06 -9.10
N ALA A 132 4.44 -2.26 -10.30
CA ALA A 132 5.88 -2.36 -10.50
C ALA A 132 6.67 -1.20 -9.84
N GLY A 133 7.63 -1.54 -8.99
CA GLY A 133 8.45 -0.59 -8.25
C GLY A 133 7.74 0.15 -7.12
N SER A 134 6.62 -0.37 -6.59
CA SER A 134 6.02 0.18 -5.38
C SER A 134 6.88 -0.15 -4.16
N ASP A 135 6.93 0.79 -3.22
CA ASP A 135 7.51 0.57 -1.90
C ASP A 135 6.51 -0.22 -1.04
N LEU A 136 7.02 -0.96 -0.05
CA LEU A 136 6.22 -1.53 1.01
C LEU A 136 6.14 -0.53 2.17
N ASP A 137 4.97 0.09 2.32
CA ASP A 137 4.68 0.96 3.46
C ASP A 137 4.41 0.08 4.70
N LEU A 138 5.33 0.05 5.66
CA LEU A 138 5.28 -0.86 6.82
C LEU A 138 5.23 -0.12 8.16
N VAL A 139 4.49 -0.69 9.11
CA VAL A 139 4.49 -0.31 10.52
C VAL A 139 4.68 -1.57 11.36
N PHE A 140 5.55 -1.49 12.38
CA PHE A 140 5.80 -2.61 13.29
C PHE A 140 5.21 -2.33 14.67
N LEU A 141 4.36 -3.25 15.11
CA LEU A 141 3.78 -3.24 16.46
C LEU A 141 4.31 -4.45 17.21
N TYR A 142 4.53 -4.34 18.52
CA TYR A 142 4.88 -5.49 19.35
C TYR A 142 4.04 -5.54 20.62
N ASP A 143 3.91 -6.75 21.14
CA ASP A 143 3.26 -6.98 22.42
C ASP A 143 4.25 -6.82 23.57
N VAL A 144 3.81 -6.21 24.67
CA VAL A 144 4.60 -6.08 25.89
C VAL A 144 4.16 -7.19 26.84
N PRO A 145 5.05 -8.08 27.28
CA PRO A 145 4.70 -9.11 28.25
C PRO A 145 4.28 -8.48 29.58
N GLU A 146 3.38 -9.15 30.29
CA GLU A 146 3.09 -8.81 31.69
C GLU A 146 4.30 -9.15 32.60
N GLY A 147 4.51 -8.34 33.65
CA GLY A 147 5.55 -8.55 34.66
C GLY A 147 6.41 -7.31 34.94
N ASP A 148 7.17 -7.36 36.03
CA ASP A 148 8.15 -6.34 36.39
C ASP A 148 9.44 -6.52 35.57
N ASP A 149 9.82 -5.49 34.79
CA ASP A 149 11.00 -5.48 33.88
C ASP A 149 11.10 -6.71 32.95
N PRO A 150 10.14 -6.91 32.02
CA PRO A 150 10.19 -8.04 31.09
C PRO A 150 11.43 -7.93 30.20
N ARG A 151 12.26 -8.97 30.16
CA ARG A 151 13.46 -9.04 29.31
C ARG A 151 13.51 -10.34 28.53
N SER A 152 14.25 -10.33 27.43
CA SER A 152 14.52 -11.55 26.67
C SER A 152 15.40 -12.53 27.46
N ASP A 153 15.18 -13.83 27.30
CA ASP A 153 15.71 -14.87 28.19
C ASP A 153 17.07 -15.47 27.78
N GLY A 154 17.79 -14.84 26.84
CA GLY A 154 19.03 -15.38 26.29
C GLY A 154 20.31 -14.80 26.89
N PRO A 155 21.47 -15.23 26.36
CA PRO A 155 22.79 -14.83 26.88
C PRO A 155 23.03 -13.32 26.93
N GLN A 156 22.40 -12.56 26.05
CA GLN A 156 22.46 -11.09 26.03
C GLN A 156 21.05 -10.51 26.09
N PRO A 157 20.44 -10.40 27.28
CA PRO A 157 19.04 -10.02 27.44
C PRO A 157 18.79 -8.57 27.02
N LEU A 158 17.71 -8.33 26.28
CA LEU A 158 17.26 -7.01 25.85
C LEU A 158 15.91 -6.66 26.48
N SER A 159 15.64 -5.37 26.66
CA SER A 159 14.27 -4.90 26.93
C SER A 159 13.39 -5.09 25.69
N PRO A 160 12.05 -5.15 25.82
CA PRO A 160 11.16 -5.46 24.70
C PRO A 160 11.27 -4.44 23.57
N SER A 161 11.34 -3.15 23.94
CA SER A 161 11.54 -2.07 22.99
C SER A 161 12.83 -2.24 22.17
N HIS A 162 13.97 -2.54 22.82
CA HIS A 162 15.23 -2.76 22.10
C HIS A 162 15.23 -4.05 21.28
N TYR A 163 14.63 -5.12 21.79
CA TYR A 163 14.55 -6.41 21.10
C TYR A 163 13.78 -6.27 19.79
N TRP A 164 12.55 -5.73 19.85
CA TRP A 164 11.67 -5.63 18.70
C TRP A 164 12.10 -4.56 17.69
N GLN A 165 12.71 -3.46 18.14
CA GLN A 165 13.33 -2.49 17.22
C GLN A 165 14.51 -3.10 16.45
N ARG A 166 15.38 -3.88 17.10
CA ARG A 166 16.51 -4.53 16.44
C ARG A 166 16.06 -5.64 15.49
N LEU A 167 15.06 -6.43 15.88
CA LEU A 167 14.48 -7.44 15.01
C LEU A 167 13.78 -6.80 13.79
N GLY A 168 13.00 -5.73 14.01
CA GLY A 168 12.41 -4.95 12.94
C GLY A 168 13.45 -4.39 11.96
N GLN A 169 14.59 -3.91 12.47
CA GLN A 169 15.68 -3.45 11.61
C GLN A 169 16.28 -4.59 10.78
N ARG A 170 16.41 -5.80 11.35
CA ARG A 170 16.84 -6.99 10.60
C ARG A 170 15.86 -7.35 9.49
N LEU A 171 14.55 -7.28 9.75
CA LEU A 171 13.54 -7.50 8.72
C LEU A 171 13.62 -6.46 7.60
N VAL A 172 13.70 -5.17 7.93
CA VAL A 172 13.91 -4.11 6.93
C VAL A 172 15.16 -4.39 6.11
N ASN A 173 16.28 -4.71 6.75
CA ASN A 173 17.51 -5.04 6.05
C ASN A 173 17.36 -6.26 5.13
N ALA A 174 16.69 -7.32 5.56
CA ALA A 174 16.46 -8.51 4.74
C ALA A 174 15.65 -8.17 3.47
N LEU A 175 14.68 -7.27 3.58
CA LEU A 175 13.85 -6.79 2.47
C LEU A 175 14.59 -5.79 1.57
N THR A 176 15.48 -4.94 2.11
CA THR A 176 16.07 -3.82 1.36
C THR A 176 17.51 -4.01 0.92
N ALA A 177 18.25 -4.96 1.50
CA ALA A 177 19.66 -5.15 1.19
C ALA A 177 19.87 -5.46 -0.29
N GLN A 178 20.88 -4.82 -0.88
CA GLN A 178 21.33 -5.07 -2.23
C GLN A 178 22.27 -6.29 -2.21
N THR A 179 21.85 -7.41 -2.78
CA THR A 179 22.71 -8.62 -2.94
C THR A 179 23.06 -8.83 -4.42
N GLY A 180 23.78 -9.91 -4.72
CA GLY A 180 24.07 -10.33 -6.10
C GLY A 180 22.80 -10.58 -6.93
N ASP A 181 21.72 -11.00 -6.26
CA ASP A 181 20.39 -11.22 -6.85
C ASP A 181 19.52 -9.94 -6.87
N GLY A 182 20.05 -8.79 -6.48
CA GLY A 182 19.35 -7.51 -6.49
C GLY A 182 18.77 -7.09 -5.12
N ARG A 183 17.91 -6.07 -5.16
CA ARG A 183 17.09 -5.63 -4.02
C ARG A 183 15.72 -6.30 -4.10
N LEU A 184 15.22 -6.81 -2.96
CA LEU A 184 13.93 -7.51 -2.91
C LEU A 184 12.75 -6.52 -2.96
N PHE A 185 12.70 -5.58 -2.02
CA PHE A 185 11.73 -4.50 -2.00
C PHE A 185 12.36 -3.18 -1.56
N ALA A 186 11.77 -2.07 -2.00
CA ALA A 186 11.87 -0.84 -1.26
C ALA A 186 10.88 -0.85 -0.09
N VAL A 187 11.27 -0.28 1.05
CA VAL A 187 10.46 -0.24 2.27
C VAL A 187 10.38 1.20 2.73
N ASP A 188 9.17 1.68 3.00
CA ASP A 188 8.90 2.98 3.58
C ASP A 188 8.32 2.80 4.99
N MET A 189 9.02 3.36 5.99
CA MET A 189 8.62 3.29 7.39
C MET A 189 8.02 4.61 7.89
N ARG A 190 7.80 5.60 7.02
CA ARG A 190 7.42 6.98 7.42
C ARG A 190 6.01 7.11 8.00
N LEU A 191 5.14 6.12 7.78
CA LEU A 191 3.77 6.11 8.29
C LEU A 191 3.64 5.53 9.71
N ARG A 192 4.75 5.16 10.36
CA ARG A 192 4.74 4.75 11.78
C ARG A 192 4.52 5.95 12.70
N PRO A 193 4.06 5.75 13.95
CA PRO A 193 3.90 6.83 14.92
C PRO A 193 5.14 7.72 15.03
N SER A 194 4.93 9.05 14.97
CA SER A 194 5.99 10.07 14.95
C SER A 194 6.94 10.02 13.74
N GLY A 195 6.56 9.29 12.68
CA GLY A 195 7.29 9.19 11.42
C GLY A 195 8.76 8.83 11.61
N ASN A 196 9.66 9.56 10.92
CA ASN A 196 11.11 9.31 11.00
C ASN A 196 11.72 9.58 12.38
N ALA A 197 11.08 10.41 13.22
CA ALA A 197 11.54 10.70 14.57
C ALA A 197 11.08 9.64 15.59
N GLY A 198 10.12 8.79 15.22
CA GLY A 198 9.62 7.72 16.07
C GLY A 198 10.48 6.45 16.02
N PRO A 199 10.36 5.59 17.05
CA PRO A 199 11.04 4.29 17.07
C PRO A 199 10.56 3.42 15.91
N LEU A 200 11.41 2.49 15.46
CA LEU A 200 11.08 1.63 14.31
C LEU A 200 9.91 0.67 14.60
N ALA A 201 9.78 0.24 15.86
CA ALA A 201 8.70 -0.59 16.34
C ALA A 201 8.14 0.02 17.64
N VAL A 202 6.82 -0.01 17.81
CA VAL A 202 6.10 0.56 18.96
C VAL A 202 5.27 -0.51 19.65
N SER A 203 5.06 -0.39 20.97
CA SER A 203 4.11 -1.28 21.65
C SER A 203 2.68 -0.98 21.21
N LEU A 204 1.80 -1.97 21.25
CA LEU A 204 0.39 -1.79 20.92
C LEU A 204 -0.28 -0.69 21.78
N ASP A 205 0.04 -0.63 23.08
CA ASP A 205 -0.52 0.39 23.99
C ASP A 205 0.01 1.80 23.68
N ALA A 206 1.28 1.93 23.27
CA ALA A 206 1.82 3.20 22.83
C ALA A 206 1.19 3.64 21.51
N PHE A 207 0.97 2.69 20.58
CA PHE A 207 0.25 2.94 19.34
C PHE A 207 -1.19 3.43 19.61
N ALA A 208 -1.95 2.73 20.47
CA ALA A 208 -3.32 3.10 20.79
C ALA A 208 -3.41 4.52 21.40
N ARG A 209 -2.54 4.84 22.36
CA ARG A 209 -2.45 6.19 22.95
C ARG A 209 -2.07 7.25 21.92
N TYR A 210 -1.08 6.95 21.08
CA TYR A 210 -0.66 7.87 20.02
C TYR A 210 -1.82 8.19 19.06
N GLN A 211 -2.55 7.17 18.62
CA GLN A 211 -3.70 7.34 17.72
C GLN A 211 -4.86 8.10 18.36
N ALA A 212 -5.05 7.99 19.68
CA ALA A 212 -6.06 8.71 20.43
C ALA A 212 -5.70 10.20 20.62
N ASP A 213 -4.47 10.46 21.08
CA ASP A 213 -4.11 11.74 21.69
C ASP A 213 -3.25 12.64 20.80
N THR A 214 -2.47 12.07 19.87
CA THR A 214 -1.40 12.80 19.16
C THR A 214 -1.53 12.77 17.64
N ALA A 215 -2.06 11.69 17.08
CA ALA A 215 -2.07 11.47 15.63
C ALA A 215 -2.83 12.58 14.89
N TRP A 216 -2.24 13.04 13.79
CA TRP A 216 -2.84 14.04 12.92
C TRP A 216 -3.91 13.40 12.02
N THR A 217 -4.86 14.20 11.52
CA THR A 217 -5.91 13.73 10.59
C THR A 217 -5.36 12.96 9.40
N TRP A 218 -4.22 13.37 8.85
CA TRP A 218 -3.60 12.69 7.72
C TRP A 218 -3.05 11.30 8.07
N GLU A 219 -2.64 11.08 9.32
CA GLU A 219 -2.22 9.76 9.80
C GLU A 219 -3.42 8.83 9.91
N HIS A 220 -4.58 9.34 10.36
CA HIS A 220 -5.82 8.58 10.34
C HIS A 220 -6.28 8.26 8.91
N LEU A 221 -6.08 9.17 7.94
CA LEU A 221 -6.38 8.88 6.53
C LEU A 221 -5.51 7.74 6.02
N ALA A 222 -4.21 7.74 6.34
CA ALA A 222 -3.32 6.63 6.01
C ALA A 222 -3.70 5.32 6.72
N LEU A 223 -4.23 5.40 7.96
CA LEU A 223 -4.63 4.26 8.78
C LEU A 223 -5.85 3.50 8.22
N THR A 224 -6.73 4.16 7.45
CA THR A 224 -7.84 3.47 6.73
C THR A 224 -7.34 2.36 5.80
N ARG A 225 -6.09 2.47 5.35
CA ARG A 225 -5.43 1.55 4.42
C ARG A 225 -4.73 0.39 5.13
N THR A 226 -4.86 0.27 6.45
CA THR A 226 -4.10 -0.72 7.21
C THR A 226 -4.59 -2.14 6.97
N ARG A 227 -3.63 -3.05 6.76
CA ARG A 227 -3.85 -4.50 6.72
C ARG A 227 -2.74 -5.20 7.48
N ILE A 228 -3.09 -6.22 8.27
CA ILE A 228 -2.10 -7.03 8.98
C ILE A 228 -1.50 -8.05 7.99
N VAL A 229 -0.18 -8.08 7.91
CA VAL A 229 0.59 -8.99 7.03
C VAL A 229 1.08 -10.20 7.81
N ALA A 230 1.62 -9.96 9.01
CA ALA A 230 2.13 -11.01 9.88
C ALA A 230 1.84 -10.65 11.33
N ALA A 231 1.20 -11.56 12.07
CA ALA A 231 0.99 -11.51 13.51
C ALA A 231 0.47 -12.88 13.98
N SER A 232 0.58 -13.19 15.28
CA SER A 232 -0.20 -14.29 15.84
C SER A 232 -1.70 -13.96 15.73
N PRO A 233 -2.60 -14.96 15.58
CA PRO A 233 -4.04 -14.70 15.48
C PRO A 233 -4.61 -13.88 16.66
N ALA A 234 -4.13 -14.16 17.88
CA ALA A 234 -4.55 -13.43 19.08
C ALA A 234 -4.11 -11.96 19.05
N PHE A 235 -2.91 -11.66 18.54
CA PHE A 235 -2.42 -10.29 18.45
C PHE A 235 -3.00 -9.53 17.28
N ALA A 236 -3.26 -10.22 16.17
CA ALA A 236 -3.98 -9.65 15.04
C ALA A 236 -5.34 -9.08 15.49
N ALA A 237 -6.12 -9.85 16.26
CA ALA A 237 -7.41 -9.39 16.79
C ALA A 237 -7.28 -8.14 17.69
N ARG A 238 -6.25 -8.08 18.54
CA ARG A 238 -5.98 -6.90 19.39
C ARG A 238 -5.58 -5.67 18.57
N ILE A 239 -4.76 -5.86 17.54
CA ILE A 239 -4.35 -4.78 16.63
C ILE A 239 -5.54 -4.28 15.83
N GLU A 240 -6.36 -5.18 15.27
CA GLU A 240 -7.59 -4.83 14.55
C GLU A 240 -8.54 -4.03 15.44
N ALA A 241 -8.71 -4.41 16.70
CA ALA A 241 -9.51 -3.66 17.66
C ALA A 241 -8.94 -2.25 17.93
N ALA A 242 -7.61 -2.10 18.06
CA ALA A 242 -6.97 -0.80 18.26
C ALA A 242 -7.11 0.10 17.02
N VAL A 243 -6.88 -0.44 15.82
CA VAL A 243 -7.07 0.28 14.55
C VAL A 243 -8.52 0.67 14.36
N ARG A 244 -9.47 -0.25 14.61
CA ARG A 244 -10.91 0.03 14.54
C ARG A 244 -11.31 1.12 15.52
N THR A 245 -10.85 1.06 16.76
CA THR A 245 -11.11 2.10 17.77
C THR A 245 -10.61 3.47 17.29
N ALA A 246 -9.39 3.52 16.75
CA ALA A 246 -8.83 4.76 16.20
C ALA A 246 -9.66 5.28 15.03
N LEU A 247 -10.13 4.43 14.11
CA LEU A 247 -10.89 4.85 12.93
C LEU A 247 -12.34 5.20 13.25
N THR A 248 -12.99 4.53 14.21
CA THR A 248 -14.42 4.69 14.55
C THR A 248 -14.71 5.72 15.65
N ARG A 249 -13.70 6.43 16.14
CA ARG A 249 -13.90 7.54 17.09
C ARG A 249 -14.80 8.62 16.48
N GLU A 250 -15.58 9.28 17.33
CA GLU A 250 -16.33 10.46 16.95
C GLU A 250 -15.36 11.61 16.59
N ARG A 251 -15.70 12.37 15.54
CA ARG A 251 -14.91 13.49 15.03
C ARG A 251 -15.84 14.62 14.59
N SER A 252 -15.37 15.86 14.72
CA SER A 252 -16.01 16.99 14.04
C SER A 252 -15.86 16.83 12.52
N GLY A 253 -16.99 16.67 11.82
CA GLY A 253 -17.03 16.56 10.36
C GLY A 253 -16.46 17.81 9.67
N ASP A 254 -16.70 18.99 10.24
CA ASP A 254 -16.22 20.27 9.72
C ASP A 254 -14.69 20.39 9.84
N ALA A 255 -14.12 20.03 11.01
CA ALA A 255 -12.68 20.03 11.21
C ALA A 255 -11.97 19.02 10.29
N LEU A 256 -12.53 17.81 10.14
CA LEU A 256 -12.03 16.79 9.22
C LEU A 256 -12.04 17.30 7.78
N LEU A 257 -13.17 17.86 7.34
CA LEU A 257 -13.35 18.40 5.99
C LEU A 257 -12.34 19.51 5.68
N ALA A 258 -12.17 20.47 6.60
CA ALA A 258 -11.21 21.55 6.46
C ALA A 258 -9.77 21.02 6.31
N ALA A 259 -9.39 20.06 7.17
CA ALA A 259 -8.06 19.45 7.17
C ALA A 259 -7.76 18.69 5.86
N VAL A 260 -8.72 17.90 5.36
CA VAL A 260 -8.56 17.15 4.09
C VAL A 260 -8.41 18.11 2.90
N ALA A 261 -9.27 19.14 2.83
CA ALA A 261 -9.21 20.14 1.76
C ALA A 261 -7.85 20.87 1.75
N GLU A 262 -7.38 21.32 2.91
CA GLU A 262 -6.11 22.04 3.06
C GLU A 262 -4.90 21.15 2.70
N MET A 263 -4.88 19.91 3.19
CA MET A 263 -3.82 18.96 2.86
C MET A 263 -3.75 18.70 1.35
N ARG A 264 -4.90 18.52 0.69
CA ARG A 264 -4.92 18.32 -0.76
C ARG A 264 -4.37 19.53 -1.52
N THR A 265 -4.68 20.74 -1.08
CA THR A 265 -4.12 21.99 -1.64
C THR A 265 -2.61 22.03 -1.47
N ARG A 266 -2.08 21.72 -0.27
CA ARG A 266 -0.62 21.66 -0.03
C ARG A 266 0.08 20.64 -0.92
N MET A 267 -0.51 19.46 -1.09
CA MET A 267 0.03 18.44 -2.02
C MET A 267 0.00 18.90 -3.48
N ALA A 268 -1.05 19.61 -3.90
CA ALA A 268 -1.14 20.17 -5.26
C ALA A 268 -0.01 21.18 -5.54
N ALA A 269 0.31 22.00 -4.54
CA ALA A 269 1.36 23.01 -4.64
C ALA A 269 2.76 22.37 -4.70
N ALA A 270 3.00 21.32 -3.91
CA ALA A 270 4.29 20.62 -3.87
C ALA A 270 4.55 19.76 -5.12
N ASN A 271 3.50 19.14 -5.68
CA ASN A 271 3.61 18.24 -6.84
C ASN A 271 2.58 18.62 -7.90
N ARG A 272 2.82 19.73 -8.60
CA ARG A 272 1.93 20.20 -9.67
C ARG A 272 2.06 19.30 -10.88
N ALA A 273 0.97 18.60 -11.20
CA ALA A 273 0.92 17.81 -12.42
C ALA A 273 0.95 18.72 -13.67
N ALA A 274 1.89 18.46 -14.58
CA ALA A 274 2.02 19.16 -15.86
C ALA A 274 1.06 18.61 -16.91
N THR A 275 0.67 17.34 -16.80
CA THR A 275 -0.22 16.66 -17.75
C THR A 275 -1.23 15.77 -17.02
N PRO A 276 -2.40 15.48 -17.62
CA PRO A 276 -3.35 14.49 -17.08
C PRO A 276 -2.75 13.08 -16.94
N TRP A 277 -1.66 12.80 -17.64
CA TRP A 277 -0.96 11.53 -17.66
C TRP A 277 0.02 11.35 -16.49
N GLN A 278 0.24 12.41 -15.70
CA GLN A 278 0.78 12.29 -14.35
C GLN A 278 -0.34 11.85 -13.38
N ILE A 279 -0.91 10.68 -13.66
CA ILE A 279 -2.18 10.14 -13.13
C ILE A 279 -2.30 10.24 -11.60
N LYS A 280 -1.17 10.07 -10.89
CA LYS A 280 -1.17 10.14 -9.42
C LYS A 280 -1.59 11.51 -8.91
N HIS A 281 -0.95 12.56 -9.44
CA HIS A 281 -1.03 13.92 -8.92
C HIS A 281 -1.92 14.84 -9.76
N ALA A 282 -2.35 14.38 -10.94
CA ALA A 282 -3.32 15.06 -11.78
C ALA A 282 -4.60 15.36 -11.00
N ARG A 283 -5.21 16.51 -11.30
CA ARG A 283 -6.50 16.88 -10.74
C ARG A 283 -7.58 15.91 -11.26
N GLY A 284 -8.39 15.36 -10.37
CA GLY A 284 -9.30 14.26 -10.67
C GLY A 284 -8.61 12.91 -10.85
N GLY A 285 -7.32 12.81 -10.52
CA GLY A 285 -6.51 11.59 -10.62
C GLY A 285 -6.62 10.68 -9.39
N LEU A 286 -5.62 9.80 -9.21
CA LEU A 286 -5.65 8.79 -8.13
C LEU A 286 -5.68 9.38 -6.74
N VAL A 287 -4.86 10.39 -6.45
CA VAL A 287 -4.83 10.99 -5.10
C VAL A 287 -6.18 11.59 -4.72
N ASP A 288 -6.92 12.15 -5.69
CA ASP A 288 -8.27 12.70 -5.43
C ASP A 288 -9.26 11.57 -5.08
N CYS A 289 -9.17 10.43 -5.79
CA CYS A 289 -9.99 9.25 -5.49
C CYS A 289 -9.65 8.67 -4.11
N GLU A 290 -8.35 8.50 -3.81
CA GLU A 290 -7.87 8.00 -2.52
C GLU A 290 -8.35 8.89 -1.37
N PHE A 291 -8.16 10.21 -1.48
CA PHE A 291 -8.55 11.15 -0.42
C PHE A 291 -10.06 11.24 -0.26
N LEU A 292 -10.85 11.13 -1.33
CA LEU A 292 -12.31 11.07 -1.23
C LEU A 292 -12.77 9.86 -0.44
N ALA A 293 -12.27 8.66 -0.76
CA ALA A 293 -12.60 7.44 -0.04
C ALA A 293 -12.20 7.56 1.44
N GLN A 294 -10.95 7.93 1.70
CA GLN A 294 -10.42 8.05 3.06
C GLN A 294 -11.17 9.10 3.89
N TYR A 295 -11.55 10.23 3.29
CA TYR A 295 -12.36 11.25 3.96
C TYR A 295 -13.71 10.67 4.42
N LEU A 296 -14.41 9.97 3.53
CA LEU A 296 -15.70 9.38 3.84
C LEU A 296 -15.58 8.24 4.87
N GLU A 297 -14.51 7.46 4.77
CA GLU A 297 -14.14 6.41 5.75
C GLU A 297 -13.70 6.95 7.11
N LEU A 298 -13.37 8.24 7.24
CA LEU A 298 -13.16 8.89 8.54
C LEU A 298 -14.36 9.69 9.01
N ARG A 299 -15.26 10.09 8.10
CA ARG A 299 -16.44 10.90 8.42
C ARG A 299 -17.57 10.07 9.02
N HIS A 300 -17.79 8.87 8.50
CA HIS A 300 -18.94 8.03 8.87
C HIS A 300 -18.67 6.76 9.71
N PRO A 301 -17.43 6.34 10.03
CA PRO A 301 -17.19 5.02 10.60
C PRO A 301 -17.67 4.87 12.06
N HIS A 302 -17.97 5.98 12.74
CA HIS A 302 -18.55 5.93 14.09
C HIS A 302 -19.90 5.20 14.09
N ASP A 303 -20.76 5.56 13.14
CA ASP A 303 -22.08 4.95 12.97
C ASP A 303 -22.07 3.79 11.97
N HIS A 304 -21.13 3.81 11.00
CA HIS A 304 -21.04 2.87 9.89
C HIS A 304 -19.66 2.18 9.80
N PRO A 305 -19.25 1.40 10.81
CA PRO A 305 -17.93 0.76 10.84
C PRO A 305 -17.70 -0.29 9.74
N GLU A 306 -18.76 -0.74 9.05
CA GLU A 306 -18.74 -1.68 7.93
C GLU A 306 -18.19 -1.09 6.62
N ILE A 307 -18.05 0.24 6.53
CA ILE A 307 -17.56 0.92 5.32
C ILE A 307 -16.03 0.84 5.17
N LEU A 308 -15.33 0.55 6.28
CA LEU A 308 -13.88 0.54 6.33
C LEU A 308 -13.32 -0.57 5.44
N ASN A 309 -12.59 -0.19 4.40
CA ASN A 309 -11.94 -1.10 3.49
C ASN A 309 -10.62 -0.52 2.95
N PRO A 310 -9.47 -1.21 3.14
CA PRO A 310 -8.18 -0.71 2.67
C PRO A 310 -8.08 -0.48 1.15
N ALA A 311 -8.92 -1.14 0.35
CA ALA A 311 -8.94 -0.99 -1.11
C ALA A 311 -9.89 0.14 -1.52
N THR A 312 -9.37 1.17 -2.19
CA THR A 312 -10.10 2.42 -2.47
C THR A 312 -11.40 2.20 -3.25
N ALA A 313 -11.38 1.32 -4.26
CA ALA A 313 -12.57 1.03 -5.05
C ALA A 313 -13.64 0.26 -4.24
N GLU A 314 -13.23 -0.61 -3.32
CA GLU A 314 -14.14 -1.33 -2.43
C GLU A 314 -14.69 -0.42 -1.32
N ALA A 315 -13.91 0.55 -0.84
CA ALA A 315 -14.39 1.58 0.08
C ALA A 315 -15.56 2.36 -0.55
N PHE A 316 -15.44 2.81 -1.80
CA PHE A 316 -16.56 3.45 -2.52
C PHE A 316 -17.79 2.55 -2.65
N ARG A 317 -17.59 1.27 -2.98
CA ARG A 317 -18.70 0.30 -3.05
C ARG A 317 -19.35 0.07 -1.68
N ALA A 318 -18.57 0.03 -0.61
CA ALA A 318 -19.08 -0.12 0.75
C ALA A 318 -19.89 1.11 1.18
N LEU A 319 -19.39 2.31 0.89
CA LEU A 319 -20.10 3.58 1.09
C LEU A 319 -21.44 3.63 0.33
N GLY A 320 -21.47 3.13 -0.92
CA GLY A 320 -22.70 2.99 -1.70
C GLY A 320 -23.69 1.99 -1.09
N ARG A 321 -23.22 0.82 -0.65
CA ARG A 321 -24.07 -0.19 0.03
C ARG A 321 -24.65 0.32 1.35
N ALA A 322 -23.92 1.16 2.07
CA ALA A 322 -24.38 1.80 3.30
C ALA A 322 -25.31 3.00 3.07
N GLY A 323 -25.51 3.43 1.81
CA GLY A 323 -26.35 4.58 1.47
C GLY A 323 -25.74 5.94 1.80
N LEU A 324 -24.43 5.99 2.09
CA LEU A 324 -23.68 7.22 2.39
C LEU A 324 -23.22 7.95 1.12
N LEU A 325 -23.14 7.21 0.02
CA LEU A 325 -23.06 7.73 -1.34
C LEU A 325 -24.23 7.16 -2.14
N ASP A 326 -24.80 7.96 -3.05
CA ASP A 326 -25.73 7.39 -4.02
C ASP A 326 -25.01 6.35 -4.89
N ALA A 327 -25.76 5.33 -5.34
CA ALA A 327 -25.20 4.19 -6.04
C ALA A 327 -24.44 4.59 -7.33
N ALA A 328 -24.93 5.60 -8.05
CA ALA A 328 -24.30 6.06 -9.28
C ALA A 328 -22.94 6.73 -9.01
N THR A 329 -22.86 7.60 -8.00
CA THR A 329 -21.61 8.22 -7.57
C THR A 329 -20.60 7.18 -7.05
N ALA A 330 -21.07 6.20 -6.25
CA ALA A 330 -20.22 5.13 -5.75
C ALA A 330 -19.61 4.29 -6.89
N ASP A 331 -20.43 3.86 -7.85
CA ASP A 331 -19.98 3.10 -9.01
C ASP A 331 -19.03 3.91 -9.91
N GLU A 332 -19.31 5.20 -10.08
CA GLU A 332 -18.48 6.09 -10.87
C GLU A 332 -17.10 6.30 -10.25
N LEU A 333 -17.02 6.56 -8.94
CA LEU A 333 -15.76 6.75 -8.22
C LEU A 333 -14.95 5.45 -8.12
N ALA A 334 -15.62 4.31 -7.89
CA ALA A 334 -14.98 2.99 -7.95
C ALA A 334 -14.43 2.72 -9.37
N GLY A 335 -15.23 2.97 -10.40
CA GLY A 335 -14.84 2.81 -11.80
C GLY A 335 -13.66 3.71 -12.20
N ALA A 336 -13.68 4.98 -11.78
CA ALA A 336 -12.59 5.93 -12.00
C ALA A 336 -11.30 5.48 -11.31
N THR A 337 -11.39 4.99 -10.07
CA THR A 337 -10.25 4.45 -9.32
C THR A 337 -9.59 3.29 -10.07
N LEU A 338 -10.37 2.31 -10.53
CA LEU A 338 -9.86 1.16 -11.28
C LEU A 338 -9.26 1.59 -12.63
N PHE A 339 -9.94 2.49 -13.35
CA PHE A 339 -9.44 3.07 -14.60
C PHE A 339 -8.07 3.71 -14.41
N TRP A 340 -7.91 4.57 -13.41
CA TRP A 340 -6.64 5.22 -13.14
C TRP A 340 -5.56 4.25 -12.68
N ARG A 341 -5.89 3.27 -11.83
CA ARG A 341 -4.96 2.23 -11.38
C ARG A 341 -4.45 1.41 -12.57
N HIS A 342 -5.33 1.00 -13.48
CA HIS A 342 -4.97 0.26 -14.68
C HIS A 342 -3.99 1.03 -15.57
N LEU A 343 -4.26 2.32 -15.84
CA LEU A 343 -3.36 3.14 -16.65
C LEU A 343 -2.02 3.38 -15.94
N GLN A 344 -2.03 3.73 -14.65
CA GLN A 344 -0.81 3.96 -13.88
C GLN A 344 0.05 2.70 -13.79
N GLY A 345 -0.55 1.53 -13.53
CA GLY A 345 0.19 0.27 -13.43
C GLY A 345 0.91 -0.08 -14.72
N LEU A 346 0.24 0.10 -15.87
CA LEU A 346 0.86 -0.10 -17.17
C LEU A 346 1.98 0.90 -17.45
N LEU A 347 1.76 2.19 -17.15
CA LEU A 347 2.80 3.20 -17.31
C LEU A 347 4.02 2.87 -16.45
N ARG A 348 3.85 2.47 -15.18
CA ARG A 348 4.98 2.09 -14.30
C ARG A 348 5.70 0.80 -14.75
N LEU A 349 5.05 -0.03 -15.57
CA LEU A 349 5.65 -1.25 -16.14
C LEU A 349 6.41 -0.98 -17.45
N ALA A 350 5.90 -0.06 -18.28
CA ALA A 350 6.28 0.07 -19.68
C ALA A 350 6.82 1.46 -20.08
N ALA A 351 6.71 2.46 -19.21
CA ALA A 351 7.12 3.84 -19.46
C ALA A 351 7.83 4.47 -18.26
N GLU A 352 8.56 5.53 -18.54
CA GLU A 352 9.07 6.44 -17.50
C GLU A 352 7.94 7.36 -17.04
N GLU A 353 7.93 7.66 -15.74
CA GLU A 353 6.88 8.49 -15.13
C GLU A 353 6.90 9.92 -15.70
N GLY A 354 5.71 10.43 -16.04
CA GLY A 354 5.56 11.82 -16.51
C GLY A 354 5.98 12.09 -17.96
N ARG A 355 6.38 11.07 -18.73
CA ARG A 355 6.67 11.22 -20.16
C ARG A 355 5.42 11.56 -20.96
N ASP A 356 5.57 12.46 -21.93
CA ASP A 356 4.51 12.84 -22.87
C ASP A 356 3.99 11.60 -23.65
N PRO A 357 2.68 11.33 -23.63
CA PRO A 357 2.09 10.24 -24.38
C PRO A 357 2.30 10.27 -25.90
N ALA A 358 2.55 11.44 -26.49
CA ALA A 358 2.91 11.55 -27.90
C ALA A 358 4.17 10.74 -28.22
N GLY A 359 5.08 10.61 -27.25
CA GLY A 359 6.33 9.86 -27.36
C GLY A 359 6.21 8.37 -27.02
N TYR A 360 5.01 7.84 -26.72
CA TYR A 360 4.83 6.43 -26.40
C TYR A 360 4.90 5.55 -27.65
N PRO A 361 5.62 4.40 -27.60
CA PRO A 361 5.60 3.43 -28.68
C PRO A 361 4.19 2.94 -29.00
N ALA A 362 3.90 2.66 -30.28
CA ALA A 362 2.57 2.22 -30.72
C ALA A 362 2.02 1.00 -29.92
N PRO A 363 2.82 -0.03 -29.58
CA PRO A 363 2.32 -1.13 -28.75
C PRO A 363 1.86 -0.71 -27.35
N LEU A 364 2.53 0.27 -26.73
CA LEU A 364 2.14 0.80 -25.42
C LEU A 364 0.82 1.58 -25.53
N ARG A 365 0.67 2.42 -26.55
CA ARG A 365 -0.59 3.14 -26.81
C ARG A 365 -1.76 2.18 -27.00
N HIS A 366 -1.57 1.10 -27.74
CA HIS A 366 -2.59 0.06 -27.91
C HIS A 366 -2.94 -0.65 -26.59
N MET A 367 -1.93 -0.95 -25.77
CA MET A 367 -2.13 -1.58 -24.46
C MET A 367 -2.90 -0.68 -23.50
N LEU A 368 -2.55 0.62 -23.46
CA LEU A 368 -3.25 1.63 -22.68
C LEU A 368 -4.70 1.78 -23.15
N ALA A 369 -4.94 1.86 -24.47
CA ALA A 369 -6.29 1.96 -25.03
C ALA A 369 -7.15 0.76 -24.59
N ARG A 370 -6.63 -0.46 -24.74
CA ARG A 370 -7.30 -1.67 -24.28
C ARG A 370 -7.60 -1.64 -22.78
N ALA A 371 -6.65 -1.23 -21.95
CA ALA A 371 -6.83 -1.16 -20.50
C ALA A 371 -7.87 -0.12 -20.06
N GLY A 372 -7.94 1.01 -20.76
CA GLY A 372 -8.99 2.01 -20.60
C GLY A 372 -10.29 1.67 -21.32
N LYS A 373 -10.43 0.46 -21.89
CA LYS A 373 -11.57 0.02 -22.71
C LYS A 373 -11.91 1.02 -23.82
N ALA A 374 -10.89 1.61 -24.44
CA ALA A 374 -10.98 2.59 -25.52
C ALA A 374 -10.78 1.93 -26.89
N VAL A 375 -11.43 2.50 -27.91
CA VAL A 375 -11.32 2.00 -29.29
C VAL A 375 -9.91 2.23 -29.84
N ASP A 376 -9.33 3.38 -29.54
CA ASP A 376 -7.96 3.74 -29.87
C ASP A 376 -7.38 4.68 -28.81
N PHE A 377 -6.19 5.22 -29.09
CA PHE A 377 -5.51 6.12 -28.15
C PHE A 377 -6.18 7.49 -28.04
N ALA A 378 -6.83 7.98 -29.10
CA ALA A 378 -7.53 9.26 -29.08
C ALA A 378 -8.82 9.18 -28.24
N ASP A 379 -9.58 8.08 -28.37
CA ASP A 379 -10.70 7.77 -27.48
C ASP A 379 -10.23 7.64 -26.02
N LEU A 380 -9.04 7.04 -25.79
CA LEU A 380 -8.47 6.97 -24.45
C LEU A 380 -8.16 8.36 -23.88
N GLU A 381 -7.56 9.26 -24.66
CA GLU A 381 -7.30 10.64 -24.24
C GLU A 381 -8.59 11.36 -23.83
N ALA A 382 -9.65 11.20 -24.62
CA ALA A 382 -10.97 11.74 -24.29
C ALA A 382 -11.52 11.14 -22.98
N LYS A 383 -11.37 9.82 -22.76
CA LYS A 383 -11.78 9.15 -21.52
C LYS A 383 -10.97 9.57 -20.30
N VAL A 384 -9.68 9.80 -20.46
CA VAL A 384 -8.79 10.36 -19.41
C VAL A 384 -9.32 11.73 -18.99
N ALA A 385 -9.55 12.63 -19.95
CA ALA A 385 -10.06 13.97 -19.67
C ALA A 385 -11.45 13.93 -19.01
N ALA A 386 -12.36 13.11 -19.55
CA ALA A 386 -13.73 12.98 -19.03
C ALA A 386 -13.73 12.40 -17.60
N THR A 387 -12.91 11.38 -17.33
CA THR A 387 -12.81 10.77 -15.99
C THR A 387 -12.24 11.76 -14.98
N ALA A 388 -11.19 12.50 -15.34
CA ALA A 388 -10.63 13.54 -14.50
C ALA A 388 -11.66 14.65 -14.19
N ALA A 389 -12.45 15.06 -15.18
CA ALA A 389 -13.50 16.06 -14.99
C ALA A 389 -14.58 15.57 -14.02
N ARG A 390 -15.03 14.32 -14.14
CA ARG A 390 -16.06 13.72 -13.26
C ARG A 390 -15.58 13.57 -11.82
N VAL A 391 -14.38 13.03 -11.61
CA VAL A 391 -13.78 12.97 -10.25
C VAL A 391 -13.58 14.37 -9.67
N THR A 392 -13.18 15.35 -10.49
CA THR A 392 -13.06 16.74 -10.05
C THR A 392 -14.40 17.34 -9.63
N ALA A 393 -15.49 17.00 -10.32
CA ALA A 393 -16.84 17.45 -9.95
C ALA A 393 -17.28 16.86 -8.61
N HIS A 394 -17.02 15.56 -8.39
CA HIS A 394 -17.27 14.90 -7.10
C HIS A 394 -16.44 15.50 -5.98
N TRP A 395 -15.13 15.70 -6.21
CA TRP A 395 -14.25 16.39 -5.26
C TRP A 395 -14.75 17.78 -4.88
N ARG A 396 -15.22 18.55 -5.88
CA ARG A 396 -15.78 19.88 -5.64
C ARG A 396 -17.02 19.83 -4.77
N THR A 397 -17.92 18.91 -5.07
CA THR A 397 -19.21 18.78 -4.39
C THR A 397 -19.05 18.27 -2.97
N ILE A 398 -18.19 17.29 -2.75
CA ILE A 398 -18.02 16.60 -1.46
C ILE A 398 -17.04 17.34 -0.54
N ILE A 399 -15.97 17.92 -1.10
CA ILE A 399 -14.88 18.50 -0.32
C ILE A 399 -14.80 20.02 -0.49
N GLU A 400 -14.51 20.53 -1.69
CA GLU A 400 -14.10 21.93 -1.83
C GLU A 400 -15.20 22.94 -1.56
N ALA A 401 -16.39 22.76 -2.13
CA ALA A 401 -17.48 23.70 -1.92
C ALA A 401 -17.97 23.70 -0.46
N PRO A 402 -18.17 22.55 0.20
CA PRO A 402 -18.45 22.50 1.64
C PRO A 402 -17.34 23.15 2.49
N ALA A 403 -16.06 22.87 2.21
CA ALA A 403 -14.95 23.45 2.96
C ALA A 403 -14.85 24.97 2.76
N ALA A 404 -15.13 25.47 1.55
CA ALA A 404 -15.17 26.90 1.26
C ALA A 404 -16.33 27.59 1.99
N ALA A 405 -17.52 26.98 2.01
CA ALA A 405 -18.67 27.49 2.76
C ALA A 405 -18.37 27.57 4.27
N LEU A 406 -17.72 26.56 4.84
CA LEU A 406 -17.30 26.55 6.25
C LEU A 406 -16.34 27.71 6.57
N ARG A 407 -15.37 27.99 5.69
CA ARG A 407 -14.46 29.13 5.85
C ARG A 407 -15.17 30.47 5.76
N ALA A 408 -16.16 30.60 4.85
CA ALA A 408 -16.94 31.83 4.72
C ALA A 408 -17.86 32.08 5.94
N ALA A 409 -18.36 31.01 6.56
CA ALA A 409 -19.22 31.07 7.75
C ALA A 409 -18.45 31.33 9.05
N THR A 410 -17.12 31.13 9.05
CA THR A 410 -16.24 31.41 10.19
C THR A 410 -15.44 32.68 9.87
N PRO A 411 -16.01 33.89 10.03
CA PRO A 411 -15.22 35.10 9.89
C PRO A 411 -14.07 35.06 10.89
N ALA A 412 -12.87 35.41 10.44
CA ALA A 412 -11.70 35.52 11.31
C ALA A 412 -12.11 36.32 12.55
N ALA A 413 -11.93 35.71 13.74
CA ALA A 413 -12.04 36.45 14.98
C ALA A 413 -11.13 37.67 14.83
N GLU A 414 -11.73 38.86 14.87
CA GLU A 414 -11.01 40.12 14.85
C GLU A 414 -9.84 40.01 15.83
N GLU A 415 -8.63 40.26 15.33
CA GLU A 415 -7.50 40.70 16.14
C GLU A 415 -7.89 42.03 16.80
N ASN A 416 -8.75 41.95 17.82
CA ASN A 416 -9.10 43.04 18.70
C ASN A 416 -8.45 42.73 20.04
N GLY A 417 -7.29 43.35 20.30
CA GLY A 417 -6.57 43.15 21.55
C GLY A 417 -5.22 43.85 21.68
N THR A 418 -5.25 45.19 21.56
CA THR A 418 -4.31 46.20 22.14
C THR A 418 -2.82 46.17 21.79
#